data_AF-A0AAE4TGE5-F1
#
_entry.id   AF-A0AAE4TGE5-F1
#
_cell.length_a   1.000
_cell.length_b   1.000
_cell.length_c   1.000
_cell.angle_alpha   90.00
_cell.angle_beta   90.00
_cell.angle_gamma   90.00
#
_symmetry.space_group_name_H-M   'P 1'
#
loop_
_entity.id
_entity.type
_entity.pdbx_description
1 polymer ?
#
loop_
_entity_poly.entity_id
_entity_poly.type
_entity_poly.pdbx_seq_one_letter_code
_entity_poly.pdbx_strand_id
1 'polypeptide(L)'
;MYKFNPQRIQIGISACLLGEKVRFDGGHKNSSYCNQEIAPFFDYVPICPEMAIGLGAPRKSIRLVRDGEQIRVQSADGSLDVTEKLNDFSERKVEELDFLGGYLLCAKSPTCGMERVTEYKIGTNNGSKSGIGVFARKLMERYPHLPVEEEGRLHDMVLRENFFTRVYAYHDWHTMRHEGLTKHKLVKFHSRYKYLLMAHSPKWYRELGPIVANIEDIEATADRYFTGFMTALKINATRRNHTSTLQHIQGYFKKHLTKEQKQELSEMIMKYRQGLLPLLVPITLINHYLRQFPTPYIEDQVYLNPHPEELKLRYAY
;
A
#
# COMPACT_ATOMS: atom_id res chain seq x y z
N MET A 1 -10.11 22.69 -0.48
CA MET A 1 -10.57 21.32 -0.18
C MET A 1 -9.96 20.40 -1.21
N TYR A 2 -9.23 19.37 -0.79
CA TYR A 2 -8.66 18.41 -1.74
C TYR A 2 -9.80 17.61 -2.41
N LYS A 3 -9.56 17.16 -3.63
CA LYS A 3 -10.47 16.29 -4.40
C LYS A 3 -9.65 15.20 -5.07
N PHE A 4 -10.28 14.08 -5.37
CA PHE A 4 -9.65 13.00 -6.13
C PHE A 4 -9.12 13.50 -7.47
N ASN A 5 -7.86 13.21 -7.76
CA ASN A 5 -7.17 13.56 -8.99
C ASN A 5 -6.83 12.28 -9.78
N PRO A 6 -7.57 11.92 -10.85
CA PRO A 6 -7.26 10.70 -11.60
C PRO A 6 -5.89 10.74 -12.29
N GLN A 7 -5.34 11.93 -12.56
CA GLN A 7 -4.04 12.07 -13.24
C GLN A 7 -2.84 11.93 -12.31
N ARG A 8 -3.01 12.07 -10.98
CA ARG A 8 -1.89 12.01 -10.04
C ARG A 8 -2.30 11.45 -8.69
N ILE A 9 -1.53 10.48 -8.20
CA ILE A 9 -1.79 9.80 -6.94
C ILE A 9 -1.50 10.73 -5.76
N GLN A 10 -2.47 10.86 -4.86
CA GLN A 10 -2.38 11.66 -3.65
C GLN A 10 -2.08 10.78 -2.45
N ILE A 11 -1.01 11.09 -1.70
CA ILE A 11 -0.56 10.31 -0.54
C ILE A 11 -0.65 11.17 0.72
N GLY A 12 -1.44 10.71 1.69
CA GLY A 12 -1.41 11.27 3.03
C GLY A 12 -0.08 10.94 3.69
N ILE A 13 0.52 11.90 4.38
CA ILE A 13 1.82 11.68 5.02
C ILE A 13 1.90 12.39 6.36
N SER A 14 2.48 11.72 7.36
CA SER A 14 2.81 12.38 8.63
C SER A 14 3.78 13.54 8.35
N ALA A 15 3.36 14.77 8.63
CA ALA A 15 4.08 15.99 8.21
C ALA A 15 5.54 16.05 8.68
N CYS A 16 5.86 15.44 9.82
CA CYS A 16 7.24 15.34 10.33
C CYS A 16 8.19 14.58 9.38
N LEU A 17 7.67 13.70 8.53
CA LEU A 17 8.44 12.95 7.51
C LEU A 17 8.90 13.84 6.37
N LEU A 18 8.21 14.97 6.14
CA LEU A 18 8.59 15.96 5.12
C LEU A 18 9.57 17.02 5.64
N GLY A 19 10.08 16.88 6.88
CA GLY A 19 11.02 17.83 7.47
C GLY A 19 10.38 18.98 8.24
N GLU A 20 9.05 19.02 8.35
CA GLU A 20 8.38 20.00 9.19
C GLU A 20 8.73 19.80 10.68
N LYS A 21 9.01 20.91 11.38
CA LYS A 21 9.41 20.95 12.79
C LYS A 21 8.22 20.80 13.75
N VAL A 22 7.44 19.73 13.56
CA VAL A 22 6.16 19.49 14.25
C VAL A 22 6.24 18.44 15.37
N ARG A 23 7.43 17.87 15.60
CA ARG A 23 7.62 16.90 16.69
C ARG A 23 7.59 17.57 18.06
N PHE A 24 7.33 16.76 19.08
CA PHE A 24 7.26 17.25 20.47
C PHE A 24 8.56 17.91 20.95
N ASP A 25 9.70 17.46 20.43
CA ASP A 25 11.04 17.99 20.70
C ASP A 25 11.38 19.24 19.84
N GLY A 26 10.46 19.74 19.02
CA GLY A 26 10.70 20.83 18.08
C GLY A 26 11.54 20.43 16.85
N GLY A 27 11.90 19.15 16.73
CA GLY A 27 12.63 18.59 15.59
C GLY A 27 11.71 18.09 14.48
N HIS A 28 12.32 17.34 13.54
CA HIS A 28 11.61 16.67 12.45
C HIS A 28 12.01 15.19 12.36
N LYS A 29 11.39 14.44 11.45
CA LYS A 29 11.79 13.09 11.09
C LYS A 29 11.90 12.95 9.57
N ASN A 30 12.55 13.94 8.95
CA ASN A 30 12.78 14.00 7.51
C ASN A 30 13.23 12.64 6.96
N SER A 31 12.44 12.07 6.05
CA SER A 31 12.75 10.85 5.33
C SER A 31 13.22 11.24 3.94
N SER A 32 14.51 11.05 3.63
CA SER A 32 15.05 11.34 2.29
C SER A 32 14.33 10.52 1.22
N TYR A 33 13.98 9.28 1.53
CA TYR A 33 13.21 8.42 0.63
C TYR A 33 11.88 9.08 0.25
N CYS A 34 11.10 9.55 1.24
CA CYS A 34 9.82 10.23 0.99
C CYS A 34 10.03 11.57 0.26
N ASN A 35 10.93 12.43 0.76
CA ASN A 35 11.10 13.79 0.26
C ASN A 35 11.83 13.90 -1.08
N GLN A 36 12.58 12.88 -1.50
CA GLN A 36 13.42 12.95 -2.69
C GLN A 36 13.11 11.82 -3.67
N GLU A 37 13.18 10.57 -3.23
CA GLU A 37 13.10 9.43 -4.16
C GLU A 37 11.69 9.23 -4.73
N ILE A 38 10.67 9.32 -3.89
CA ILE A 38 9.28 9.06 -4.32
C ILE A 38 8.44 10.33 -4.51
N ALA A 39 8.89 11.49 -4.01
CA ALA A 39 8.18 12.77 -4.14
C ALA A 39 7.80 13.13 -5.61
N PRO A 40 8.62 12.83 -6.65
CA PRO A 40 8.23 13.12 -8.03
C PRO A 40 6.94 12.41 -8.48
N PHE A 41 6.63 11.24 -7.91
CA PHE A 41 5.54 10.37 -8.34
C PHE A 41 4.20 10.67 -7.66
N PHE A 42 4.19 11.42 -6.56
CA PHE A 42 3.02 11.58 -5.68
C PHE A 42 2.78 13.04 -5.29
N ASP A 43 1.51 13.41 -5.10
CA ASP A 43 1.13 14.65 -4.43
C ASP A 43 0.95 14.38 -2.93
N TYR A 44 1.70 15.07 -2.08
CA TYR A 44 1.61 14.88 -0.64
C TYR A 44 0.52 15.72 0.01
N VAL A 45 -0.19 15.08 0.94
CA VAL A 45 -1.12 15.72 1.87
C VAL A 45 -0.55 15.59 3.29
N PRO A 46 0.26 16.55 3.76
CA PRO A 46 0.85 16.51 5.09
C PRO A 46 -0.21 16.71 6.17
N ILE A 47 -0.18 15.85 7.19
CA ILE A 47 -1.04 15.98 8.37
C ILE A 47 -0.21 15.75 9.64
N CYS A 48 -0.35 16.66 10.60
CA CYS A 48 0.10 16.47 11.98
C CYS A 48 -1.08 16.70 12.93
N PRO A 49 -1.74 15.63 13.41
CA PRO A 49 -2.91 15.77 14.28
C PRO A 49 -2.58 16.51 15.58
N GLU A 50 -1.37 16.29 16.12
CA GLU A 50 -0.91 16.91 17.37
C GLU A 50 -0.77 18.44 17.24
N MET A 51 -0.33 18.95 16.08
CA MET A 51 -0.33 20.39 15.81
C MET A 51 -1.74 20.92 15.58
N ALA A 52 -2.59 20.16 14.90
CA ALA A 52 -3.94 20.58 14.56
C ALA A 52 -4.86 20.74 15.78
N ILE A 53 -4.61 20.01 16.87
CA ILE A 53 -5.31 20.19 18.15
C ILE A 53 -4.70 21.30 19.04
N GLY A 54 -3.70 22.04 18.54
CA GLY A 54 -3.14 23.21 19.19
C GLY A 54 -2.01 22.96 20.18
N LEU A 55 -1.36 21.78 20.19
CA LEU A 55 -0.26 21.51 21.14
C LEU A 55 1.02 22.30 20.84
N GLY A 56 1.23 22.73 19.59
CA GLY A 56 2.44 23.41 19.16
C GLY A 56 3.70 22.52 19.21
N ALA A 57 4.85 23.12 18.91
CA ALA A 57 6.16 22.49 19.02
C ALA A 57 7.21 23.54 19.44
N PRO A 58 8.06 23.27 20.44
CA PRO A 58 8.10 22.06 21.28
C PRO A 58 6.91 21.96 22.23
N ARG A 59 6.64 20.75 22.74
CA ARG A 59 5.54 20.44 23.67
C ARG A 59 5.89 19.26 24.57
N LYS A 60 5.10 19.07 25.63
CA LYS A 60 5.19 17.87 26.46
C LYS A 60 4.89 16.61 25.64
N SER A 61 5.65 15.54 25.88
CA SER A 61 5.40 14.25 25.24
C SER A 61 4.08 13.65 25.74
N ILE A 62 3.39 12.98 24.84
CA ILE A 62 2.17 12.21 25.11
C ILE A 62 2.43 10.73 24.80
N ARG A 63 1.65 9.84 25.42
CA ARG A 63 1.73 8.39 25.25
C ARG A 63 0.35 7.76 25.28
N LEU A 64 0.21 6.58 24.68
CA LEU A 64 -1.00 5.78 24.84
C LEU A 64 -1.00 5.17 26.25
N VAL A 65 -2.07 5.40 27.01
CA VAL A 65 -2.27 4.82 28.33
C VAL A 65 -3.56 4.00 28.32
N ARG A 66 -3.45 2.72 28.67
CA ARG A 66 -4.59 1.81 28.79
C ARG A 66 -5.18 1.90 30.20
N ASP A 67 -6.45 2.25 30.24
CA ASP A 67 -7.29 2.38 31.43
C ASP A 67 -8.52 1.47 31.26
N GLY A 68 -8.42 0.24 31.76
CA GLY A 68 -9.38 -0.82 31.43
C GLY A 68 -9.41 -1.11 29.93
N GLU A 69 -10.58 -0.95 29.31
CA GLU A 69 -10.78 -1.09 27.86
C GLU A 69 -10.49 0.20 27.08
N GLN A 70 -10.39 1.34 27.76
CA GLN A 70 -10.19 2.63 27.13
C GLN A 70 -8.69 2.91 26.89
N ILE A 71 -8.40 3.55 25.75
CA ILE A 71 -7.08 4.08 25.43
C ILE A 71 -7.12 5.59 25.56
N ARG A 72 -6.38 6.13 26.51
CA ARG A 72 -6.15 7.57 26.69
C ARG A 72 -4.86 8.00 26.02
N VAL A 73 -4.79 9.26 25.61
CA VAL A 73 -3.57 9.91 25.13
C VAL A 73 -3.21 11.05 26.06
N GLN A 74 -2.20 10.83 26.89
CA GLN A 74 -1.82 11.76 27.94
C GLN A 74 -0.31 11.80 28.17
N SER A 75 0.16 12.83 28.88
CA SER A 75 1.55 12.89 29.36
C SER A 75 1.84 11.81 30.39
N ALA A 76 3.13 11.54 30.63
CA ALA A 76 3.52 10.47 31.55
C ALA A 76 3.01 10.66 32.99
N ASP A 77 2.96 11.91 33.43
CA ASP A 77 2.48 12.33 34.75
C ASP A 77 0.98 12.68 34.78
N GLY A 78 0.26 12.50 33.67
CA GLY A 78 -1.18 12.79 33.58
C GLY A 78 -1.55 14.28 33.60
N SER A 79 -0.58 15.20 33.63
CA SER A 79 -0.86 16.65 33.67
C SER A 79 -1.49 17.21 32.38
N LEU A 80 -1.43 16.43 31.30
CA LEU A 80 -1.99 16.78 29.99
C LEU A 80 -2.71 15.56 29.45
N ASP A 81 -4.02 15.66 29.29
CA ASP A 81 -4.86 14.68 28.60
C ASP A 81 -5.43 15.32 27.33
N VAL A 82 -5.17 14.70 26.18
CA VAL A 82 -5.60 15.16 24.85
C VAL A 82 -6.47 14.14 24.13
N THR A 83 -6.98 13.15 24.87
CA THR A 83 -7.73 12.01 24.33
C THR A 83 -8.91 12.48 23.47
N GLU A 84 -9.79 13.30 24.04
CA GLU A 84 -11.00 13.78 23.33
C GLU A 84 -10.62 14.64 22.12
N LYS A 85 -9.74 15.63 22.30
CA LYS A 85 -9.29 16.51 21.21
C LYS A 85 -8.71 15.73 20.03
N LEU A 86 -7.89 14.70 20.28
CA LEU A 86 -7.33 13.87 19.22
C LEU A 86 -8.36 12.96 18.56
N ASN A 87 -9.31 12.39 19.32
CA ASN A 87 -10.40 11.61 18.74
C ASN A 87 -11.28 12.49 17.84
N ASP A 88 -11.75 13.64 18.33
CA ASP A 88 -12.62 14.56 17.59
C ASP A 88 -11.95 15.12 16.34
N PHE A 89 -10.65 15.44 16.43
CA PHE A 89 -9.89 15.84 15.25
C PHE A 89 -9.75 14.68 14.27
N SER A 90 -9.41 13.47 14.76
CA SER A 90 -9.18 12.32 13.90
C SER A 90 -10.44 11.93 13.14
N GLU A 91 -11.59 11.87 13.81
CA GLU A 91 -12.88 11.55 13.19
C GLU A 91 -13.24 12.54 12.08
N ARG A 92 -13.25 13.84 12.37
CA ARG A 92 -13.54 14.87 11.35
C ARG A 92 -12.54 14.87 10.22
N LYS A 93 -11.24 14.73 10.53
CA LYS A 93 -10.19 14.79 9.51
C LYS A 93 -10.28 13.60 8.57
N VAL A 94 -10.50 12.37 9.05
CA VAL A 94 -10.55 11.20 8.16
C VAL A 94 -11.74 11.23 7.21
N GLU A 95 -12.86 11.87 7.57
CA GLU A 95 -14.00 12.05 6.67
C GLU A 95 -13.64 12.83 5.40
N GLU A 96 -12.61 13.68 5.46
CA GLU A 96 -12.17 14.51 4.35
C GLU A 96 -11.11 13.83 3.46
N LEU A 97 -10.71 12.58 3.72
CA LEU A 97 -9.55 11.91 3.11
C LEU A 97 -9.89 10.78 2.12
N ASP A 98 -11.14 10.72 1.64
CA ASP A 98 -11.63 9.70 0.69
C ASP A 98 -10.90 9.72 -0.67
N PHE A 99 -10.21 10.80 -0.98
CA PHE A 99 -9.47 11.00 -2.22
C PHE A 99 -8.05 10.41 -2.22
N LEU A 100 -7.54 9.92 -1.09
CA LEU A 100 -6.18 9.42 -0.98
C LEU A 100 -5.99 8.05 -1.67
N GLY A 101 -4.86 7.88 -2.36
CA GLY A 101 -4.42 6.58 -2.90
C GLY A 101 -3.59 5.75 -1.93
N GLY A 102 -3.15 6.34 -0.81
CA GLY A 102 -2.40 5.67 0.25
C GLY A 102 -1.98 6.63 1.35
N TYR A 103 -1.38 6.09 2.42
CA TYR A 103 -0.91 6.88 3.56
C TYR A 103 0.44 6.39 4.11
N LEU A 104 1.37 7.31 4.34
CA LEU A 104 2.67 7.09 4.98
C LEU A 104 2.72 7.67 6.39
N LEU A 105 2.84 6.78 7.38
CA LEU A 105 2.76 7.13 8.80
C LEU A 105 4.14 7.18 9.47
N CYS A 106 4.27 8.08 10.45
CA CYS A 106 5.43 8.12 11.33
C CYS A 106 5.33 7.05 12.43
N ALA A 107 6.20 6.04 12.35
CA ALA A 107 6.29 4.95 13.31
C ALA A 107 6.40 5.40 14.78
N LYS A 108 5.85 4.58 15.69
CA LYS A 108 5.90 4.72 17.16
C LYS A 108 5.19 5.96 17.74
N SER A 109 4.57 6.81 16.92
CA SER A 109 3.78 7.93 17.42
C SER A 109 2.50 7.42 18.11
N PRO A 110 2.12 7.97 19.28
CA PRO A 110 0.84 7.67 19.92
C PRO A 110 -0.36 8.14 19.09
N THR A 111 -0.13 8.93 18.04
CA THR A 111 -1.18 9.46 17.17
C THR A 111 -1.13 8.82 15.79
N CYS A 112 0.05 8.76 15.18
CA CYS A 112 0.22 8.31 13.80
C CYS A 112 0.81 6.89 13.68
N GLY A 113 1.32 6.26 14.72
CA GLY A 113 1.92 4.92 14.57
C GLY A 113 0.89 3.88 14.14
N MET A 114 1.19 3.12 13.08
CA MET A 114 0.27 2.14 12.48
C MET A 114 0.24 0.84 13.29
N GLU A 115 1.36 0.46 13.87
CA GLU A 115 1.50 -0.77 14.64
C GLU A 115 2.59 -0.66 15.70
N ARG A 116 2.55 -1.55 16.69
CA ARG A 116 3.59 -1.70 17.72
C ARG A 116 3.91 -0.40 18.48
N VAL A 117 2.93 0.48 18.61
CA VAL A 117 3.00 1.66 19.49
C VAL A 117 2.94 1.17 20.93
N THR A 118 3.77 1.75 21.80
CA THR A 118 3.79 1.36 23.21
C THR A 118 2.51 1.86 23.91
N GLU A 119 1.72 0.94 24.44
CA GLU A 119 0.59 1.22 25.32
C GLU A 119 1.03 0.97 26.77
N TYR A 120 0.94 1.99 27.61
CA TYR A 120 1.34 1.92 29.01
C TYR A 120 0.14 1.59 29.89
N LYS A 121 0.30 0.77 30.92
CA LYS A 121 -0.76 0.56 31.93
C LYS A 121 -0.88 1.80 32.82
N ILE A 122 -2.11 2.26 33.07
CA ILE A 122 -2.40 3.43 33.90
C ILE A 122 -1.65 3.39 35.24
N GLY A 123 -1.09 4.54 35.64
CA GLY A 123 -0.31 4.69 36.87
C GLY A 123 1.06 4.00 36.87
N THR A 124 1.51 3.42 35.76
CA THR A 124 2.79 2.71 35.68
C THR A 124 3.62 3.11 34.46
N ASN A 125 4.87 2.64 34.41
CA ASN A 125 5.72 2.70 33.23
C ASN A 125 5.80 1.34 32.49
N ASN A 126 4.95 0.38 32.86
CA ASN A 126 4.89 -0.91 32.20
C ASN A 126 4.11 -0.78 30.89
N GLY A 127 4.75 -1.07 29.75
CA GLY A 127 4.12 -0.92 28.44
C GLY A 127 4.27 -2.15 27.54
N SER A 128 3.27 -2.36 26.68
CA SER A 128 3.26 -3.40 25.64
C SER A 128 3.28 -2.77 24.25
N LYS A 129 3.99 -3.39 23.30
CA LYS A 129 4.07 -2.93 21.90
C LYS A 129 2.91 -3.50 21.07
N SER A 130 1.69 -3.26 21.51
CA SER A 130 0.45 -3.76 20.89
C SER A 130 -0.43 -2.65 20.31
N GLY A 131 -0.07 -1.39 20.55
CA GLY A 131 -0.94 -0.27 20.22
C GLY A 131 -0.87 0.20 18.78
N ILE A 132 -1.90 0.96 18.45
CA ILE A 132 -2.05 1.72 17.22
C ILE A 132 -2.38 3.15 17.63
N GLY A 133 -1.71 4.12 17.03
CA GLY A 133 -1.95 5.53 17.26
C GLY A 133 -3.38 5.92 16.89
N VAL A 134 -3.94 6.89 17.61
CA VAL A 134 -5.39 7.17 17.56
C VAL A 134 -5.86 7.60 16.16
N PHE A 135 -5.10 8.46 15.48
CA PHE A 135 -5.41 8.89 14.11
C PHE A 135 -5.25 7.73 13.12
N ALA A 136 -4.16 6.97 13.23
CA ALA A 136 -3.90 5.82 12.36
C ALA A 136 -5.03 4.77 12.46
N ARG A 137 -5.51 4.51 13.68
CA ARG A 137 -6.63 3.60 13.95
C ARG A 137 -7.90 4.05 13.23
N LYS A 138 -8.32 5.30 13.44
CA LYS A 138 -9.53 5.86 12.82
C LYS A 138 -9.43 5.86 11.28
N LEU A 139 -8.26 6.18 10.73
CA LEU A 139 -8.01 6.13 9.29
C LEU A 139 -8.19 4.71 8.73
N MET A 140 -7.59 3.71 9.38
CA MET A 140 -7.64 2.31 8.94
C MET A 140 -9.02 1.67 9.13
N GLU A 141 -9.76 2.06 10.17
CA GLU A 141 -11.15 1.63 10.39
C GLU A 141 -12.08 2.21 9.32
N ARG A 142 -11.92 3.50 8.98
CA ARG A 142 -12.74 4.17 7.97
C ARG A 142 -12.44 3.69 6.55
N TYR A 143 -11.15 3.49 6.24
CA TYR A 143 -10.70 3.07 4.91
C TYR A 143 -9.92 1.75 4.99
N PRO A 144 -10.60 0.61 5.22
CA PRO A 144 -9.96 -0.69 5.44
C PRO A 144 -9.16 -1.21 4.23
N HIS A 145 -9.41 -0.65 3.04
CA HIS A 145 -8.74 -1.01 1.80
C HIS A 145 -7.63 -0.03 1.39
N LEU A 146 -7.51 1.13 2.07
CA LEU A 146 -6.46 2.10 1.78
C LEU A 146 -5.08 1.46 2.06
N PRO A 147 -4.11 1.59 1.14
CA PRO A 147 -2.73 1.23 1.41
C PRO A 147 -2.16 2.16 2.49
N VAL A 148 -1.79 1.60 3.64
CA VAL A 148 -1.17 2.33 4.75
C VAL A 148 0.12 1.61 5.12
N GLU A 149 1.21 2.36 5.32
CA GLU A 149 2.49 1.81 5.77
C GLU A 149 3.27 2.83 6.62
N GLU A 150 4.18 2.34 7.46
CA GLU A 150 5.11 3.19 8.21
C GLU A 150 6.40 3.41 7.42
N GLU A 151 6.94 4.64 7.45
CA GLU A 151 8.15 5.01 6.71
C GLU A 151 9.34 4.05 6.97
N GLY A 152 9.58 3.67 8.23
CA GLY A 152 10.70 2.79 8.57
C GLY A 152 10.56 1.36 8.03
N ARG A 153 9.33 0.91 7.74
CA ARG A 153 9.05 -0.41 7.15
C ARG A 153 9.32 -0.43 5.65
N LEU A 154 9.35 0.74 4.99
CA LEU A 154 9.76 0.85 3.60
C LEU A 154 11.24 0.53 3.40
N HIS A 155 12.08 0.39 4.42
CA HIS A 155 13.44 -0.13 4.23
C HIS A 155 13.47 -1.62 3.86
N ASP A 156 12.42 -2.37 4.18
CA ASP A 156 12.23 -3.71 3.66
C ASP A 156 11.73 -3.63 2.21
N MET A 157 12.51 -4.16 1.27
CA MET A 157 12.23 -4.02 -0.16
C MET A 157 10.93 -4.72 -0.56
N VAL A 158 10.58 -5.85 0.08
CA VAL A 158 9.35 -6.60 -0.24
C VAL A 158 8.12 -5.85 0.26
N LEU A 159 8.18 -5.28 1.47
CA LEU A 159 7.11 -4.45 2.00
C LEU A 159 6.94 -3.16 1.19
N ARG A 160 8.05 -2.52 0.80
CA ARG A 160 8.06 -1.35 -0.06
C ARG A 160 7.39 -1.62 -1.40
N GLU A 161 7.80 -2.69 -2.10
CA GLU A 161 7.22 -3.10 -3.37
C GLU A 161 5.71 -3.41 -3.23
N ASN A 162 5.32 -4.15 -2.18
CA ASN A 162 3.92 -4.48 -1.93
C ASN A 162 3.06 -3.23 -1.69
N PHE A 163 3.55 -2.30 -0.85
CA PHE A 163 2.85 -1.06 -0.55
C PHE A 163 2.58 -0.25 -1.82
N PHE A 164 3.61 0.04 -2.63
CA PHE A 164 3.43 0.83 -3.84
C PHE A 164 2.60 0.10 -4.89
N THR A 165 2.76 -1.22 -5.05
CA THR A 165 1.89 -2.02 -5.92
C THR A 165 0.40 -1.83 -5.55
N ARG A 166 0.09 -1.83 -4.26
CA ARG A 166 -1.27 -1.58 -3.77
C ARG A 166 -1.72 -0.13 -3.97
N VAL A 167 -0.84 0.85 -3.80
CA VAL A 167 -1.12 2.28 -4.07
C VAL A 167 -1.54 2.48 -5.53
N TYR A 168 -0.77 1.97 -6.48
CA TYR A 168 -1.10 2.09 -7.91
C TYR A 168 -2.38 1.32 -8.26
N ALA A 169 -2.58 0.12 -7.71
CA ALA A 169 -3.80 -0.66 -7.94
C ALA A 169 -5.06 -0.01 -7.36
N TYR A 170 -4.95 0.57 -6.16
CA TYR A 170 -6.03 1.31 -5.52
C TYR A 170 -6.40 2.55 -6.35
N HIS A 171 -5.40 3.32 -6.78
CA HIS A 171 -5.63 4.50 -7.62
C HIS A 171 -6.27 4.17 -8.97
N ASP A 172 -5.82 3.11 -9.66
CA ASP A 172 -6.41 2.67 -10.93
C ASP A 172 -7.88 2.25 -10.76
N TRP A 173 -8.21 1.57 -9.66
CA TRP A 173 -9.60 1.23 -9.33
C TRP A 173 -10.48 2.48 -9.15
N HIS A 174 -10.02 3.45 -8.36
CA HIS A 174 -10.78 4.68 -8.11
C HIS A 174 -10.86 5.55 -9.37
N THR A 175 -9.83 5.55 -10.22
CA THR A 175 -9.85 6.20 -11.53
C THR A 175 -10.91 5.58 -12.43
N MET A 176 -10.96 4.25 -12.53
CA MET A 176 -11.98 3.53 -13.30
C MET A 176 -13.41 3.87 -12.82
N ARG A 177 -13.65 3.93 -11.50
CA ARG A 177 -14.96 4.34 -10.95
C ARG A 177 -15.28 5.80 -11.26
N HIS A 178 -14.31 6.69 -11.11
CA HIS A 178 -14.46 8.11 -11.40
C HIS A 178 -14.82 8.37 -12.88
N GLU A 179 -14.26 7.61 -13.81
CA GLU A 179 -14.62 7.68 -15.24
C GLU A 179 -15.97 7.02 -15.58
N GLY A 180 -16.70 6.52 -14.59
CA GLY A 180 -17.98 5.81 -14.76
C GLY A 180 -17.79 4.30 -14.85
N LEU A 181 -18.33 3.59 -13.87
CA LEU A 181 -18.29 2.13 -13.77
C LEU A 181 -19.18 1.46 -14.83
N THR A 182 -18.65 0.48 -15.55
CA THR A 182 -19.40 -0.36 -16.50
C THR A 182 -18.95 -1.81 -16.40
N LYS A 183 -19.82 -2.76 -16.80
CA LYS A 183 -19.50 -4.21 -16.78
C LYS A 183 -18.22 -4.47 -17.56
N HIS A 184 -18.07 -3.83 -18.72
CA HIS A 184 -16.88 -3.94 -19.55
C HIS A 184 -15.61 -3.43 -18.84
N LYS A 185 -15.67 -2.25 -18.20
CA LYS A 185 -14.52 -1.72 -17.44
C LYS A 185 -14.12 -2.61 -16.27
N LEU A 186 -15.07 -3.16 -15.53
CA LEU A 186 -14.79 -4.08 -14.42
C LEU A 186 -14.10 -5.37 -14.91
N VAL A 187 -14.59 -5.96 -16.00
CA VAL A 187 -13.96 -7.14 -16.61
C VAL A 187 -12.56 -6.80 -17.13
N LYS A 188 -12.39 -5.66 -17.81
CA LYS A 188 -11.08 -5.21 -18.32
C LYS A 188 -10.09 -4.97 -17.19
N PHE A 189 -10.52 -4.34 -16.09
CA PHE A 189 -9.71 -4.17 -14.88
C PHE A 189 -9.26 -5.54 -14.36
N HIS A 190 -10.19 -6.48 -14.16
CA HIS A 190 -9.82 -7.83 -13.72
C HIS A 190 -8.82 -8.52 -14.66
N SER A 191 -9.05 -8.47 -15.98
CA SER A 191 -8.17 -9.08 -16.97
C SER A 191 -6.73 -8.55 -16.89
N ARG A 192 -6.54 -7.24 -16.71
CA ARG A 192 -5.23 -6.58 -16.57
C ARG A 192 -4.47 -6.99 -15.30
N TYR A 193 -5.20 -7.25 -14.21
CA TYR A 193 -4.60 -7.59 -12.90
C TYR A 193 -4.51 -9.08 -12.61
N LYS A 194 -4.98 -9.92 -13.52
CA LYS A 194 -5.15 -11.36 -13.31
C LYS A 194 -3.85 -12.07 -12.86
N TYR A 195 -2.71 -11.80 -13.50
CA TYR A 195 -1.44 -12.40 -13.07
C TYR A 195 -0.85 -11.79 -11.80
N LEU A 196 -1.18 -10.53 -11.49
CA LEU A 196 -0.80 -9.95 -10.21
C LEU A 196 -1.55 -10.66 -9.08
N LEU A 197 -2.86 -10.87 -9.22
CA LEU A 197 -3.65 -11.67 -8.27
C LEU A 197 -3.08 -13.08 -8.10
N MET A 198 -2.64 -13.73 -9.18
CA MET A 198 -2.01 -15.05 -9.12
C MET A 198 -0.73 -15.06 -8.29
N ALA A 199 0.13 -14.04 -8.45
CA ALA A 199 1.38 -13.92 -7.72
C ALA A 199 1.14 -13.70 -6.21
N HIS A 200 0.15 -12.87 -5.86
CA HIS A 200 -0.16 -12.56 -4.46
C HIS A 200 -1.00 -13.66 -3.78
N SER A 201 -2.00 -14.23 -4.46
CA SER A 201 -2.85 -15.28 -3.91
C SER A 201 -3.54 -16.13 -4.99
N PRO A 202 -3.06 -17.38 -5.23
CA PRO A 202 -3.75 -18.33 -6.09
C PRO A 202 -5.17 -18.70 -5.64
N LYS A 203 -5.50 -18.47 -4.36
CA LYS A 203 -6.87 -18.61 -3.83
C LYS A 203 -7.75 -17.49 -4.41
N TRP A 204 -7.40 -16.23 -4.14
CA TRP A 204 -8.19 -15.08 -4.62
C TRP A 204 -8.22 -14.97 -6.14
N TYR A 205 -7.15 -15.35 -6.83
CA TYR A 205 -7.13 -15.48 -8.29
C TYR A 205 -8.27 -16.36 -8.83
N ARG A 206 -8.59 -17.48 -8.15
CA ARG A 206 -9.68 -18.38 -8.54
C ARG A 206 -11.05 -17.85 -8.12
N GLU A 207 -11.13 -17.18 -6.97
CA GLU A 207 -12.40 -16.70 -6.40
C GLU A 207 -12.92 -15.42 -7.07
N LEU A 208 -12.03 -14.52 -7.52
CA LEU A 208 -12.42 -13.23 -8.09
C LEU A 208 -12.91 -13.30 -9.54
N GLY A 209 -12.45 -14.26 -10.33
CA GLY A 209 -12.89 -14.43 -11.72
C GLY A 209 -14.40 -14.68 -11.86
N PRO A 210 -15.00 -15.64 -11.13
CA PRO A 210 -16.44 -15.88 -11.15
C PRO A 210 -17.28 -14.66 -10.73
N ILE A 211 -16.77 -13.82 -9.83
CA ILE A 211 -17.47 -12.60 -9.39
C ILE A 211 -17.66 -11.63 -10.56
N VAL A 212 -16.65 -11.44 -11.41
CA VAL A 212 -16.75 -10.54 -12.57
C VAL A 212 -17.41 -11.18 -13.79
N ALA A 213 -17.55 -12.51 -13.83
CA ALA A 213 -18.26 -13.21 -14.91
C ALA A 213 -19.79 -13.13 -14.76
N ASN A 214 -20.29 -13.09 -13.52
CA ASN A 214 -21.72 -13.13 -13.21
C ASN A 214 -22.17 -11.80 -12.58
N ILE A 215 -22.22 -10.74 -13.39
CA ILE A 215 -22.60 -9.40 -12.91
C ILE A 215 -24.11 -9.19 -13.05
N GLU A 216 -24.80 -9.23 -11.92
CA GLU A 216 -26.21 -8.84 -11.79
C GLU A 216 -26.31 -7.34 -11.46
N ASP A 217 -26.03 -6.97 -10.22
CA ASP A 217 -25.83 -5.60 -9.75
C ASP A 217 -24.37 -5.19 -9.89
N ILE A 218 -24.10 -4.17 -10.70
CA ILE A 218 -22.75 -3.72 -10.99
C ILE A 218 -22.03 -3.09 -9.79
N GLU A 219 -22.73 -2.30 -8.98
CA GLU A 219 -22.13 -1.58 -7.85
C GLU A 219 -21.82 -2.56 -6.73
N ALA A 220 -22.80 -3.40 -6.36
CA ALA A 220 -22.61 -4.42 -5.34
C ALA A 220 -21.53 -5.45 -5.74
N THR A 221 -21.46 -5.80 -7.03
CA THR A 221 -20.41 -6.69 -7.55
C THR A 221 -19.04 -6.02 -7.49
N ALA A 222 -18.94 -4.75 -7.86
CA ALA A 222 -17.69 -4.00 -7.83
C ALA A 222 -17.15 -3.85 -6.40
N ASP A 223 -18.00 -3.53 -5.42
CA ASP A 223 -17.59 -3.42 -4.02
C ASP A 223 -17.09 -4.76 -3.47
N ARG A 224 -17.85 -5.85 -3.69
CA ARG A 224 -17.42 -7.21 -3.28
C ARG A 224 -16.12 -7.63 -3.96
N TYR A 225 -15.98 -7.34 -5.25
CA TYR A 225 -14.75 -7.63 -6.00
C TYR A 225 -13.58 -6.85 -5.42
N PHE A 226 -13.74 -5.55 -5.16
CA PHE A 226 -12.68 -4.68 -4.66
C PHE A 226 -12.19 -5.10 -3.28
N THR A 227 -13.10 -5.48 -2.38
CA THR A 227 -12.73 -6.03 -1.07
C THR A 227 -11.85 -7.26 -1.21
N GLY A 228 -12.23 -8.22 -2.05
CA GLY A 228 -11.41 -9.42 -2.29
C GLY A 228 -10.09 -9.11 -2.99
N PHE A 229 -10.11 -8.18 -3.96
CA PHE A 229 -8.94 -7.71 -4.70
C PHE A 229 -7.89 -7.08 -3.77
N MET A 230 -8.27 -6.10 -2.94
CA MET A 230 -7.35 -5.45 -2.00
C MET A 230 -6.91 -6.39 -0.88
N THR A 231 -7.77 -7.33 -0.47
CA THR A 231 -7.39 -8.39 0.47
C THR A 231 -6.32 -9.31 -0.13
N ALA A 232 -6.43 -9.66 -1.42
CA ALA A 232 -5.45 -10.45 -2.12
C ALA A 232 -4.10 -9.72 -2.21
N LEU A 233 -4.10 -8.46 -2.64
CA LEU A 233 -2.87 -7.69 -2.82
C LEU A 233 -2.16 -7.34 -1.51
N LYS A 234 -2.85 -7.35 -0.36
CA LYS A 234 -2.23 -7.20 0.97
C LYS A 234 -1.32 -8.38 1.34
N ILE A 235 -1.47 -9.54 0.70
CA ILE A 235 -0.60 -10.70 0.92
C ILE A 235 0.69 -10.51 0.12
N ASN A 236 1.85 -10.61 0.77
CA ASN A 236 3.12 -10.54 0.06
C ASN A 236 3.28 -11.73 -0.89
N ALA A 237 3.57 -11.44 -2.16
CA ALA A 237 3.82 -12.47 -3.15
C ALA A 237 5.10 -13.26 -2.78
N THR A 238 5.05 -14.57 -2.96
CA THR A 238 6.17 -15.45 -2.68
C THR A 238 6.95 -15.75 -3.96
N ARG A 239 8.25 -16.05 -3.85
CA ARG A 239 9.05 -16.53 -4.99
C ARG A 239 8.38 -17.68 -5.73
N ARG A 240 7.75 -18.60 -4.99
CA ARG A 240 7.00 -19.73 -5.55
C ARG A 240 5.85 -19.24 -6.43
N ASN A 241 5.02 -18.33 -5.95
CA ASN A 241 3.87 -17.84 -6.71
C ASN A 241 4.29 -16.98 -7.91
N HIS A 242 5.33 -16.15 -7.75
CA HIS A 242 5.94 -15.44 -8.87
C HIS A 242 6.46 -16.41 -9.94
N THR A 243 7.16 -17.47 -9.54
CA THR A 243 7.63 -18.52 -10.47
C THR A 243 6.47 -19.11 -11.25
N SER A 244 5.41 -19.53 -10.56
CA SER A 244 4.21 -20.08 -11.22
C SER A 244 3.61 -19.07 -12.20
N THR A 245 3.48 -17.80 -11.79
CA THR A 245 2.94 -16.72 -12.63
C THR A 245 3.80 -16.53 -13.90
N LEU A 246 5.13 -16.46 -13.75
CA LEU A 246 6.07 -16.33 -14.86
C LEU A 246 5.99 -17.53 -15.81
N GLN A 247 5.87 -18.76 -15.30
CA GLN A 247 5.70 -19.96 -16.12
C GLN A 247 4.37 -19.96 -16.89
N HIS A 248 3.30 -19.45 -16.29
CA HIS A 248 2.03 -19.26 -17.01
C HIS A 248 2.18 -18.25 -18.15
N ILE A 249 2.86 -17.12 -17.93
CA ILE A 249 3.14 -16.12 -18.96
C ILE A 249 4.06 -16.70 -20.05
N GLN A 250 5.10 -17.46 -19.67
CA GLN A 250 6.00 -18.16 -20.59
C GLN A 250 5.23 -19.06 -21.58
N GLY A 251 4.12 -19.67 -21.14
CA GLY A 251 3.27 -20.51 -21.98
C GLY A 251 2.74 -19.83 -23.24
N TYR A 252 2.55 -18.50 -23.22
CA TYR A 252 2.08 -17.74 -24.39
C TYR A 252 3.10 -17.70 -25.52
N PHE A 253 4.39 -17.83 -25.21
CA PHE A 253 5.46 -17.84 -26.21
C PHE A 253 5.82 -19.25 -26.71
N LYS A 254 5.10 -20.29 -26.27
CA LYS A 254 5.43 -21.69 -26.58
C LYS A 254 5.51 -21.99 -28.08
N LYS A 255 4.71 -21.32 -28.91
CA LYS A 255 4.74 -21.53 -30.38
C LYS A 255 5.75 -20.64 -31.11
N HIS A 256 6.30 -19.63 -30.43
CA HIS A 256 7.17 -18.61 -31.04
C HIS A 256 8.66 -18.86 -30.75
N LEU A 257 8.98 -19.34 -29.55
CA LEU A 257 10.37 -19.51 -29.13
C LEU A 257 10.98 -20.83 -29.59
N THR A 258 12.28 -20.81 -29.91
CA THR A 258 13.08 -22.01 -30.13
C THR A 258 13.21 -22.84 -28.85
N LYS A 259 13.76 -24.06 -28.96
CA LYS A 259 14.00 -24.91 -27.78
C LYS A 259 14.98 -24.23 -26.82
N GLU A 260 16.01 -23.61 -27.36
CA GLU A 260 17.08 -22.92 -26.62
C GLU A 260 16.54 -21.69 -25.89
N GLN A 261 15.74 -20.86 -26.57
CA GLN A 261 15.09 -19.68 -25.97
C GLN A 261 14.11 -20.04 -24.84
N LYS A 262 13.32 -21.13 -25.02
CA LYS A 262 12.43 -21.65 -23.97
C LYS A 262 13.21 -22.12 -22.76
N GLN A 263 14.33 -22.81 -23.00
CA GLN A 263 15.20 -23.32 -21.95
C GLN A 263 15.83 -22.16 -21.17
N GLU A 264 16.37 -21.16 -21.85
CA GLU A 264 16.94 -19.95 -21.24
C GLU A 264 15.92 -19.24 -20.34
N LEU A 265 14.71 -18.99 -20.82
CA LEU A 265 13.66 -18.36 -20.02
C LEU A 265 13.28 -19.21 -18.80
N SER A 266 13.18 -20.53 -18.96
CA SER A 266 12.91 -21.45 -17.85
C SER A 266 14.03 -21.39 -16.80
N GLU A 267 15.29 -21.35 -17.23
CA GLU A 267 16.45 -21.24 -16.35
C GLU A 267 16.47 -19.92 -15.58
N MET A 268 16.16 -18.79 -16.22
CA MET A 268 16.08 -17.50 -15.53
C MET A 268 14.97 -17.49 -14.47
N ILE A 269 13.81 -18.05 -14.77
CA ILE A 269 12.70 -18.20 -13.82
C ILE A 269 13.12 -19.09 -12.63
N MET A 270 13.84 -20.18 -12.89
CA MET A 270 14.30 -21.09 -11.83
C MET A 270 15.42 -20.51 -10.97
N LYS A 271 16.36 -19.77 -11.56
CA LYS A 271 17.39 -19.01 -10.83
C LYS A 271 16.74 -17.96 -9.91
N TYR A 272 15.70 -17.26 -10.39
CA TYR A 272 14.89 -16.39 -9.54
C TYR A 272 14.23 -17.15 -8.37
N ARG A 273 13.60 -18.30 -8.65
CA ARG A 273 12.96 -19.13 -7.63
C ARG A 273 13.94 -19.53 -6.51
N GLN A 274 15.18 -19.81 -6.87
CA GLN A 274 16.27 -20.21 -5.96
C GLN A 274 16.92 -19.03 -5.24
N GLY A 275 16.60 -17.78 -5.60
CA GLY A 275 17.24 -16.60 -5.01
C GLY A 275 18.59 -16.23 -5.60
N LEU A 276 18.92 -16.76 -6.78
CA LEU A 276 20.17 -16.45 -7.47
C LEU A 276 20.08 -15.20 -8.34
N LEU A 277 18.88 -14.78 -8.71
CA LEU A 277 18.61 -13.60 -9.56
C LEU A 277 17.37 -12.88 -9.07
N PRO A 278 17.28 -11.55 -9.32
CA PRO A 278 16.10 -10.80 -8.96
C PRO A 278 14.93 -11.04 -9.91
N LEU A 279 13.71 -10.73 -9.43
CA LEU A 279 12.48 -10.87 -10.20
C LEU A 279 12.53 -10.10 -11.53
N LEU A 280 13.24 -8.98 -11.56
CA LEU A 280 13.43 -8.17 -12.76
C LEU A 280 14.02 -8.96 -13.93
N VAL A 281 14.95 -9.91 -13.71
CA VAL A 281 15.62 -10.61 -14.82
C VAL A 281 14.65 -11.43 -15.69
N PRO A 282 13.83 -12.36 -15.15
CA PRO A 282 12.85 -13.06 -15.97
C PRO A 282 11.77 -12.11 -16.54
N ILE A 283 11.42 -11.02 -15.85
CA ILE A 283 10.47 -10.01 -16.39
C ILE A 283 11.07 -9.31 -17.63
N THR A 284 12.34 -8.90 -17.58
CA THR A 284 13.02 -8.25 -18.70
C THR A 284 13.08 -9.17 -19.92
N LEU A 285 13.35 -10.47 -19.72
CA LEU A 285 13.36 -11.43 -20.81
C LEU A 285 11.96 -11.67 -21.40
N ILE A 286 10.91 -11.72 -20.56
CA ILE A 286 9.52 -11.76 -21.04
C ILE A 286 9.19 -10.50 -21.85
N ASN A 287 9.53 -9.31 -21.36
CA ASN A 287 9.29 -8.04 -22.05
C ASN A 287 10.05 -7.97 -23.39
N HIS A 288 11.25 -8.53 -23.45
CA HIS A 288 12.00 -8.67 -24.69
C HIS A 288 11.26 -9.55 -25.71
N TYR A 289 10.72 -10.69 -25.28
CA TYR A 289 9.94 -11.57 -26.17
C TYR A 289 8.60 -10.95 -26.58
N LEU A 290 7.95 -10.15 -25.73
CA LEU A 290 6.74 -9.40 -26.12
C LEU A 290 7.01 -8.42 -27.26
N ARG A 291 8.14 -7.71 -27.23
CA ARG A 291 8.51 -6.79 -28.33
C ARG A 291 8.70 -7.51 -29.67
N GLN A 292 9.18 -8.75 -29.65
CA GLN A 292 9.35 -9.57 -30.85
C GLN A 292 8.06 -10.26 -31.28
N PHE A 293 7.25 -10.70 -30.32
CA PHE A 293 6.02 -11.45 -30.52
C PHE A 293 4.87 -10.78 -29.75
N PRO A 294 4.35 -9.65 -30.26
CA PRO A 294 3.30 -8.90 -29.59
C PRO A 294 2.12 -9.79 -29.23
N THR A 295 1.75 -9.76 -27.96
CA THR A 295 0.64 -10.55 -27.42
C THR A 295 -0.24 -9.60 -26.59
N PRO A 296 -1.24 -8.94 -27.20
CA PRO A 296 -1.97 -7.82 -26.57
C PRO A 296 -2.50 -8.12 -25.17
N TYR A 297 -3.03 -9.33 -24.96
CA TYR A 297 -3.52 -9.77 -23.66
C TYR A 297 -2.43 -9.80 -22.56
N ILE A 298 -1.18 -10.11 -22.91
CA ILE A 298 -0.04 -10.15 -21.99
C ILE A 298 0.59 -8.78 -21.82
N GLU A 299 0.64 -7.97 -22.88
CA GLU A 299 1.13 -6.58 -22.83
C GLU A 299 0.31 -5.73 -21.85
N ASP A 300 -1.01 -5.97 -21.80
CA ASP A 300 -1.93 -5.30 -20.87
C ASP A 300 -1.78 -5.76 -19.39
N GLN A 301 -0.94 -6.78 -19.09
CA GLN A 301 -0.82 -7.32 -17.74
C GLN A 301 0.00 -6.41 -16.83
N VAL A 302 -0.68 -5.86 -15.83
CA VAL A 302 -0.09 -4.99 -14.80
C VAL A 302 1.00 -5.73 -14.00
N TYR A 303 0.96 -7.07 -13.95
CA TYR A 303 2.03 -7.86 -13.34
C TYR A 303 3.42 -7.54 -13.90
N LEU A 304 3.56 -7.24 -15.19
CA LEU A 304 4.87 -6.96 -15.78
C LEU A 304 5.40 -5.59 -15.35
N ASN A 305 4.53 -4.59 -15.24
CA ASN A 305 4.87 -3.21 -14.87
C ASN A 305 3.78 -2.62 -13.94
N PRO A 306 3.76 -2.97 -12.63
CA PRO A 306 2.67 -2.55 -11.73
C PRO A 306 2.77 -1.10 -11.25
N HIS A 307 3.92 -0.48 -11.48
CA HIS A 307 4.28 0.88 -11.09
C HIS A 307 5.41 1.34 -12.02
N PRO A 308 5.71 2.65 -12.10
CA PRO A 308 6.84 3.18 -12.86
C PRO A 308 8.16 2.47 -12.53
N GLU A 309 9.01 2.28 -13.54
CA GLU A 309 10.29 1.58 -13.42
C GLU A 309 11.29 2.40 -12.58
N GLU A 310 11.16 3.72 -12.64
CA GLU A 310 12.00 4.70 -11.95
C GLU A 310 11.90 4.60 -10.41
N LEU A 311 10.84 3.97 -9.88
CA LEU A 311 10.71 3.64 -8.45
C LEU A 311 11.60 2.48 -8.01
N LYS A 312 12.18 1.71 -8.94
CA LYS A 312 13.16 0.65 -8.70
C LYS A 312 12.71 -0.40 -7.66
N LEU A 313 11.49 -0.91 -7.78
CA LEU A 313 10.90 -1.80 -6.76
C LEU A 313 11.05 -3.30 -7.06
N ARG A 314 11.26 -3.72 -8.31
CA ARG A 314 11.34 -5.15 -8.71
C ARG A 314 12.68 -5.85 -8.41
N TYR A 315 13.46 -5.31 -7.47
CA TYR A 315 14.77 -5.82 -7.04
C TYR A 315 14.73 -6.55 -5.68
N ALA A 316 13.55 -6.65 -5.05
CA ALA A 316 13.38 -7.08 -3.65
C ALA A 316 13.63 -8.57 -3.38
N TYR A 317 13.68 -9.37 -4.42
CA TYR A 317 13.88 -10.82 -4.40
C TYR A 317 15.17 -11.12 -5.14
#